data_AF-A0A929SKC4-F1
#
_entry.id   AF-A0A929SKC4-F1
#
_cell.length_a   1.000
_cell.length_b   1.000
_cell.length_c   1.000
_cell.angle_alpha   90.00
_cell.angle_beta   90.00
_cell.angle_gamma   90.00
#
_symmetry.space_group_name_H-M   'P 1'
#
loop_
_entity.id
_entity.type
_entity.pdbx_description
1 polymer ?
#
loop_
_entity_poly.entity_id
_entity_poly.type
_entity_poly.pdbx_seq_one_letter_code
_entity_poly.pdbx_strand_id
1 'polypeptide(L)'
;MSGYIVYGGGIGDGSGHTGGVCVGTNCIFEQTIAATNNTLNIKNGATVWIAVGGEGKGARDNTVNITNSTVSGAVLGGNGTWFGQPRDSGDAIHNIVNISGSSKVLFQNYGGFNNTSVAGGRATGNHRADDNEVNISGTPAITGRITGALVDKGGAKANKVKVTGEVTFNGDVNGVIVSSTDSTATLSENTVTINHAKAKTQGSGGVFGVNGNNGNPSNPASKTTAENNGVILQNGTIEGDGGIAGSYMVTKSKGNYSNISGGRVKTYAYGGYSRADGYSSENDHVTMSGGTVDGGVYGNYNTKGNIKNGYVTLSGGEVKGEVYGGWSVEGEVEASHVDISGNVKVGKSVVGGRSDKKTVKNSYVASTGGEIGDFVIGSWGDAGSIGGKVTST
;
A
#
# COMPACT_ATOMS: atom_id res chain seq x y z
N MET A 1 -19.26 -4.10 26.68
CA MET A 1 -18.64 -3.45 25.49
C MET A 1 -19.37 -2.16 25.27
N SER A 2 -18.69 -1.03 25.12
CA SER A 2 -19.40 0.20 24.74
C SER A 2 -19.77 0.07 23.26
N GLY A 3 -21.07 0.10 22.95
CA GLY A 3 -21.59 -0.03 21.58
C GLY A 3 -21.62 1.29 20.80
N TYR A 4 -20.91 2.31 21.29
CA TYR A 4 -21.04 3.67 20.78
C TYR A 4 -20.12 3.91 19.59
N ILE A 5 -20.72 4.41 18.51
CA ILE A 5 -20.02 5.06 17.42
C ILE A 5 -19.87 6.54 17.77
N VAL A 6 -18.68 7.09 17.62
CA VAL A 6 -18.39 8.49 17.94
C VAL A 6 -17.93 9.21 16.68
N TYR A 7 -18.59 10.32 16.38
CA TYR A 7 -18.27 11.19 15.26
C TYR A 7 -17.67 12.50 15.79
N GLY A 8 -16.59 12.99 15.17
CA GLY A 8 -16.06 14.32 15.43
C GLY A 8 -16.94 15.43 14.85
N GLY A 9 -17.68 15.12 13.79
CA GLY A 9 -18.70 15.99 13.19
C GLY A 9 -19.38 15.36 11.97
N GLY A 10 -20.32 16.10 11.37
CA GLY A 10 -21.17 15.62 10.28
C GLY A 10 -22.51 15.07 10.76
N ILE A 11 -23.31 14.53 9.83
CA ILE A 11 -24.69 14.09 10.11
C ILE A 11 -24.72 12.66 10.70
N GLY A 12 -23.54 12.06 10.94
CA GLY A 12 -23.40 10.67 11.40
C GLY A 12 -23.81 9.66 10.32
N ASP A 13 -23.97 8.38 10.69
CA ASP A 13 -24.41 7.30 9.79
C ASP A 13 -25.91 7.37 9.41
N GLY A 14 -26.62 8.41 9.87
CA GLY A 14 -28.05 8.59 9.64
C GLY A 14 -28.95 7.58 10.35
N SER A 15 -28.46 6.81 11.32
CA SER A 15 -29.23 5.77 12.03
C SER A 15 -30.14 6.30 13.16
N GLY A 16 -30.84 7.41 12.92
CA GLY A 16 -31.91 7.89 13.79
C GLY A 16 -33.22 7.14 13.51
N HIS A 17 -33.50 6.13 14.33
CA HIS A 17 -34.78 5.49 14.67
C HIS A 17 -36.00 5.56 13.72
N THR A 18 -36.48 4.37 13.35
CA THR A 18 -37.70 4.00 12.59
C THR A 18 -37.62 4.18 11.06
N GLY A 19 -37.25 3.10 10.34
CA GLY A 19 -37.68 2.93 8.95
C GLY A 19 -36.61 2.73 7.88
N GLY A 20 -35.31 2.89 8.17
CA GLY A 20 -34.17 2.23 7.49
C GLY A 20 -34.02 2.27 5.97
N VAL A 21 -34.87 2.94 5.20
CA VAL A 21 -34.82 2.93 3.74
C VAL A 21 -35.00 4.34 3.22
N CYS A 22 -34.00 4.88 2.53
CA CYS A 22 -34.23 6.00 1.63
C CYS A 22 -35.20 5.53 0.55
N VAL A 23 -36.41 6.08 0.55
CA VAL A 23 -37.40 5.82 -0.48
C VAL A 23 -37.28 6.94 -1.52
N GLY A 24 -36.57 6.66 -2.62
CA GLY A 24 -36.32 7.65 -3.67
C GLY A 24 -35.37 8.77 -3.21
N THR A 25 -35.81 10.03 -3.28
CA THR A 25 -35.01 11.22 -2.91
C THR A 25 -35.22 11.69 -1.48
N ASN A 26 -35.95 10.96 -0.63
CA ASN A 26 -36.28 11.42 0.72
C ASN A 26 -35.56 10.57 1.76
N CYS A 27 -34.39 11.03 2.18
CA CYS A 27 -33.71 10.50 3.37
C CYS A 27 -33.99 11.44 4.56
N ILE A 28 -34.18 10.87 5.76
CA ILE A 28 -34.40 11.66 7.00
C ILE A 28 -33.15 12.51 7.31
N PHE A 29 -31.98 12.00 6.95
CA PHE A 29 -30.67 12.66 7.09
C PHE A 29 -29.97 12.66 5.73
N GLU A 30 -30.18 13.71 4.94
CA GLU A 30 -29.46 13.87 3.67
C GLU A 30 -28.07 14.48 3.91
N GLN A 31 -27.04 13.82 3.38
CA GLN A 31 -25.70 14.39 3.34
C GLN A 31 -25.66 15.41 2.19
N THR A 32 -25.91 16.67 2.52
CA THR A 32 -25.92 17.75 1.51
C THR A 32 -24.57 18.48 1.44
N ILE A 33 -23.77 18.39 2.50
CA ILE A 33 -22.49 19.09 2.64
C ILE A 33 -21.39 18.14 3.11
N ALA A 34 -20.14 18.54 2.88
CA ALA A 34 -18.98 17.83 3.41
C ALA A 34 -18.82 18.07 4.91
N ALA A 35 -18.42 17.04 5.66
CA ALA A 35 -17.99 17.20 7.04
C ALA A 35 -16.57 17.79 7.04
N THR A 36 -16.41 19.03 7.50
CA THR A 36 -15.12 19.73 7.43
C THR A 36 -14.60 20.25 8.76
N ASN A 37 -13.27 20.25 8.92
CA ASN A 37 -12.55 20.85 10.05
C ASN A 37 -12.93 20.31 11.44
N ASN A 38 -13.32 19.03 11.53
CA ASN A 38 -13.70 18.43 12.80
C ASN A 38 -12.50 17.79 13.49
N THR A 39 -12.51 17.77 14.83
CA THR A 39 -11.49 17.07 15.62
C THR A 39 -12.14 16.16 16.65
N LEU A 40 -11.85 14.86 16.58
CA LEU A 40 -12.27 13.86 17.57
C LEU A 40 -11.07 13.46 18.43
N ASN A 41 -11.17 13.66 19.75
CA ASN A 41 -10.14 13.26 20.71
C ASN A 41 -10.65 12.15 21.63
N ILE A 42 -10.05 10.96 21.56
CA ILE A 42 -10.35 9.82 22.44
C ILE A 42 -9.11 9.54 23.28
N LYS A 43 -9.22 9.81 24.59
CA LYS A 43 -8.11 9.80 25.54
C LYS A 43 -8.48 9.18 26.88
N ASN A 44 -7.49 8.98 27.73
CA ASN A 44 -7.63 8.62 29.15
C ASN A 44 -8.37 7.29 29.40
N GLY A 45 -8.03 6.24 28.65
CA GLY A 45 -8.61 4.91 28.85
C GLY A 45 -10.02 4.73 28.29
N ALA A 46 -10.52 5.71 27.52
CA ALA A 46 -11.83 5.62 26.89
C ALA A 46 -11.92 4.38 25.97
N THR A 47 -13.12 3.81 25.89
CA THR A 47 -13.43 2.70 24.99
C THR A 47 -14.62 3.08 24.11
N VAL A 48 -14.47 2.94 22.79
CA VAL A 48 -15.53 3.17 21.80
C VAL A 48 -15.62 2.00 20.81
N TRP A 49 -16.73 1.90 20.08
CA TRP A 49 -16.87 0.93 19.00
C TRP A 49 -16.18 1.41 17.73
N ILE A 50 -16.63 2.53 17.17
CA ILE A 50 -16.10 3.13 15.95
C ILE A 50 -15.81 4.62 16.22
N ALA A 51 -14.72 5.12 15.66
CA ALA A 51 -14.35 6.53 15.73
C ALA A 51 -14.22 7.11 14.31
N VAL A 52 -15.00 8.14 13.99
CA VAL A 52 -14.97 8.82 12.68
C VAL A 52 -14.74 10.31 12.88
N GLY A 53 -13.74 10.90 12.24
CA GLY A 53 -13.47 12.34 12.39
C GLY A 53 -14.56 13.21 11.79
N GLY A 54 -15.04 12.85 10.60
CA GLY A 54 -16.22 13.45 9.98
C GLY A 54 -16.89 12.53 8.96
N GLU A 55 -18.22 12.54 8.91
CA GLU A 55 -19.02 11.83 7.90
C GLU A 55 -19.99 12.77 7.17
N GLY A 56 -19.93 12.77 5.84
CA GLY A 56 -20.66 13.72 5.00
C GLY A 56 -20.68 13.35 3.53
N LYS A 57 -21.20 14.26 2.68
CA LYS A 57 -21.09 14.18 1.21
C LYS A 57 -19.70 14.59 0.77
N GLY A 58 -18.73 13.85 1.30
CA GLY A 58 -17.35 14.24 1.42
C GLY A 58 -16.95 14.53 2.85
N ALA A 59 -15.66 14.37 3.10
CA ALA A 59 -15.04 14.60 4.40
C ALA A 59 -13.70 15.28 4.17
N ARG A 60 -13.48 16.45 4.79
CA ARG A 60 -12.29 17.23 4.53
C ARG A 60 -11.68 17.85 5.78
N ASP A 61 -10.34 17.83 5.87
CA ASP A 61 -9.60 18.50 6.96
C ASP A 61 -10.04 18.03 8.37
N ASN A 62 -10.50 16.77 8.50
CA ASN A 62 -10.90 16.19 9.80
C ASN A 62 -9.74 15.46 10.46
N THR A 63 -9.66 15.50 11.79
CA THR A 63 -8.61 14.83 12.57
C THR A 63 -9.20 13.93 13.64
N VAL A 64 -8.70 12.69 13.75
CA VAL A 64 -8.98 11.78 14.87
C VAL A 64 -7.71 11.52 15.64
N ASN A 65 -7.73 11.76 16.96
CA ASN A 65 -6.63 11.48 17.87
C ASN A 65 -7.03 10.40 18.88
N ILE A 66 -6.33 9.28 18.87
CA ILE A 66 -6.49 8.18 19.83
C ILE A 66 -5.22 8.08 20.68
N THR A 67 -5.34 8.29 21.99
CA THR A 67 -4.21 8.22 22.93
C THR A 67 -4.60 7.42 24.17
N ASN A 68 -3.82 6.37 24.49
CA ASN A 68 -4.05 5.49 25.63
C ASN A 68 -5.52 5.03 25.77
N SER A 69 -6.14 4.64 24.66
CA SER A 69 -7.58 4.32 24.58
C SER A 69 -7.85 3.12 23.67
N THR A 70 -9.06 2.56 23.74
CA THR A 70 -9.45 1.38 22.96
C THR A 70 -10.55 1.71 21.96
N VAL A 71 -10.34 1.33 20.69
CA VAL A 71 -11.35 1.30 19.64
C VAL A 71 -11.59 -0.16 19.27
N SER A 72 -12.82 -0.63 19.46
CA SER A 72 -13.12 -2.06 19.29
C SER A 72 -13.27 -2.46 17.82
N GLY A 73 -13.83 -1.58 16.99
CA GLY A 73 -14.05 -1.76 15.56
C GLY A 73 -13.03 -1.00 14.72
N ALA A 74 -13.36 0.21 14.26
CA ALA A 74 -12.56 0.93 13.27
C ALA A 74 -12.38 2.43 13.57
N VAL A 75 -11.32 3.01 13.01
CA VAL A 75 -10.98 4.43 13.09
C VAL A 75 -10.85 5.02 11.69
N LEU A 76 -11.65 6.04 11.39
CA LEU A 76 -11.60 6.77 10.11
C LEU A 76 -11.34 8.25 10.35
N GLY A 77 -10.39 8.86 9.65
CA GLY A 77 -10.20 10.31 9.67
C GLY A 77 -11.40 11.02 9.05
N GLY A 78 -11.82 10.57 7.87
CA GLY A 78 -13.02 11.06 7.18
C GLY A 78 -13.72 10.00 6.34
N ASN A 79 -15.04 9.95 6.43
CA ASN A 79 -15.89 9.07 5.64
C ASN A 79 -16.73 9.92 4.66
N GLY A 80 -16.25 10.06 3.42
CA GLY A 80 -16.91 10.85 2.38
C GLY A 80 -17.98 10.07 1.61
N THR A 81 -18.60 9.05 2.21
CA THR A 81 -19.51 8.16 1.51
C THR A 81 -20.72 7.85 2.36
N TRP A 82 -21.82 7.49 1.69
CA TRP A 82 -22.88 6.72 2.30
C TRP A 82 -23.05 5.38 1.57
N PHE A 83 -23.18 4.30 2.35
CA PHE A 83 -23.23 2.93 1.83
C PHE A 83 -24.41 2.76 0.87
N GLY A 84 -24.10 2.42 -0.39
CA GLY A 84 -25.10 2.18 -1.42
C GLY A 84 -25.76 3.44 -2.00
N GLN A 85 -25.30 4.65 -1.65
CA GLN A 85 -25.91 5.91 -2.09
C GLN A 85 -24.91 6.84 -2.80
N PRO A 86 -24.78 6.73 -4.13
CA PRO A 86 -23.86 7.57 -4.91
C PRO A 86 -24.16 9.08 -4.81
N ARG A 87 -25.44 9.47 -4.70
CA ARG A 87 -25.89 10.88 -4.60
C ARG A 87 -25.35 11.59 -3.36
N ASP A 88 -25.13 10.83 -2.30
CA ASP A 88 -24.76 11.27 -0.96
C ASP A 88 -23.28 10.95 -0.66
N SER A 89 -22.52 10.56 -1.68
CA SER A 89 -21.07 10.37 -1.62
C SER A 89 -20.32 11.60 -2.15
N GLY A 90 -19.10 11.79 -1.70
CA GLY A 90 -18.19 12.86 -2.07
C GLY A 90 -16.73 12.50 -1.83
N ASP A 91 -15.83 13.47 -2.04
CA ASP A 91 -14.39 13.27 -1.90
C ASP A 91 -13.97 13.20 -0.41
N ALA A 92 -12.95 12.41 -0.11
CA ALA A 92 -12.30 12.36 1.21
C ALA A 92 -10.90 13.01 1.13
N ILE A 93 -10.77 14.25 1.59
CA ILE A 93 -9.57 15.07 1.34
C ILE A 93 -8.90 15.46 2.64
N HIS A 94 -7.60 15.19 2.78
CA HIS A 94 -6.77 15.71 3.87
C HIS A 94 -7.31 15.38 5.27
N ASN A 95 -7.81 14.15 5.47
CA ASN A 95 -8.22 13.67 6.77
C ASN A 95 -7.08 12.93 7.46
N ILE A 96 -6.94 13.10 8.77
CA ILE A 96 -5.80 12.63 9.55
C ILE A 96 -6.27 11.72 10.68
N VAL A 97 -5.60 10.59 10.86
CA VAL A 97 -5.74 9.71 12.03
C VAL A 97 -4.40 9.63 12.76
N ASN A 98 -4.37 10.00 14.03
CA ASN A 98 -3.21 9.86 14.90
C ASN A 98 -3.52 8.80 15.98
N ILE A 99 -2.72 7.73 16.03
CA ILE A 99 -2.81 6.69 17.06
C ILE A 99 -1.50 6.66 17.84
N SER A 100 -1.59 6.84 19.16
CA SER A 100 -0.43 7.03 20.02
C SER A 100 -0.57 6.36 21.39
N GLY A 101 0.54 6.31 22.14
CA GLY A 101 0.58 5.71 23.47
C GLY A 101 0.32 4.20 23.43
N SER A 102 -0.35 3.66 24.45
CA SER A 102 -0.72 2.25 24.57
C SER A 102 -2.09 1.92 23.96
N SER A 103 -2.53 2.70 22.96
CA SER A 103 -3.85 2.56 22.35
C SER A 103 -4.06 1.20 21.68
N LYS A 104 -5.32 0.77 21.58
CA LYS A 104 -5.70 -0.49 20.96
C LYS A 104 -6.75 -0.27 19.88
N VAL A 105 -6.55 -0.81 18.69
CA VAL A 105 -7.57 -0.95 17.66
C VAL A 105 -7.77 -2.44 17.40
N LEU A 106 -8.92 -2.96 17.80
CA LEU A 106 -9.13 -4.40 17.91
C LEU A 106 -9.75 -5.04 16.67
N PHE A 107 -10.37 -4.23 15.79
CA PHE A 107 -11.14 -4.63 14.62
C PHE A 107 -12.39 -5.49 14.89
N GLN A 108 -12.28 -6.52 15.75
CA GLN A 108 -13.36 -7.43 16.15
C GLN A 108 -14.22 -7.94 14.98
N ASN A 109 -13.56 -8.21 13.84
CA ASN A 109 -14.19 -8.66 12.59
C ASN A 109 -15.26 -7.70 12.04
N TYR A 110 -15.09 -6.40 12.27
CA TYR A 110 -16.01 -5.39 11.73
C TYR A 110 -15.97 -5.37 10.20
N GLY A 111 -17.09 -5.76 9.58
CA GLY A 111 -17.22 -5.88 8.12
C GLY A 111 -17.29 -4.55 7.35
N GLY A 112 -17.45 -3.43 8.05
CA GLY A 112 -17.57 -2.11 7.42
C GLY A 112 -16.24 -1.56 6.91
N PHE A 113 -16.31 -0.41 6.23
CA PHE A 113 -15.16 0.26 5.62
C PHE A 113 -14.27 -0.66 4.79
N ASN A 114 -14.90 -1.60 4.08
CA ASN A 114 -14.21 -2.63 3.32
C ASN A 114 -13.24 -3.38 4.24
N ASN A 115 -13.69 -4.03 5.33
CA ASN A 115 -12.84 -4.79 6.25
C ASN A 115 -11.52 -4.08 6.66
N THR A 116 -11.57 -2.79 6.95
CA THR A 116 -10.39 -1.96 7.25
C THR A 116 -10.53 -1.38 8.66
N SER A 117 -9.51 -1.57 9.49
CA SER A 117 -9.52 -1.13 10.89
C SER A 117 -9.13 0.33 11.05
N VAL A 118 -8.23 0.83 10.20
CA VAL A 118 -7.77 2.23 10.27
C VAL A 118 -7.65 2.79 8.87
N ALA A 119 -8.31 3.92 8.60
CA ALA A 119 -8.15 4.64 7.35
C ALA A 119 -8.06 6.16 7.57
N GLY A 120 -7.18 6.84 6.85
CA GLY A 120 -7.15 8.31 6.83
C GLY A 120 -8.45 8.86 6.23
N GLY A 121 -8.78 8.43 5.01
CA GLY A 121 -10.02 8.82 4.32
C GLY A 121 -10.66 7.68 3.52
N ARG A 122 -11.98 7.76 3.32
CA ARG A 122 -12.72 6.82 2.46
C ARG A 122 -13.66 7.55 1.51
N ALA A 123 -13.56 7.21 0.23
CA ALA A 123 -14.46 7.67 -0.83
C ALA A 123 -14.98 6.48 -1.66
N THR A 124 -16.18 6.60 -2.24
CA THR A 124 -16.83 5.54 -3.05
C THR A 124 -17.36 6.06 -4.37
N GLY A 125 -17.71 5.17 -5.30
CA GLY A 125 -18.04 5.56 -6.66
C GLY A 125 -16.84 6.20 -7.34
N ASN A 126 -17.06 7.29 -8.06
CA ASN A 126 -16.02 8.00 -8.80
C ASN A 126 -15.34 9.12 -7.99
N HIS A 127 -15.59 9.20 -6.68
CA HIS A 127 -15.04 10.22 -5.80
C HIS A 127 -13.62 9.89 -5.34
N ARG A 128 -12.84 10.93 -5.11
CA ARG A 128 -11.41 10.81 -4.81
C ARG A 128 -11.14 10.74 -3.32
N ALA A 129 -10.01 10.14 -2.97
CA ALA A 129 -9.45 10.23 -1.63
C ALA A 129 -8.01 10.70 -1.69
N ASP A 130 -7.79 11.98 -1.38
CA ASP A 130 -6.49 12.65 -1.60
C ASP A 130 -5.93 13.20 -0.28
N ASP A 131 -4.60 13.19 -0.14
CA ASP A 131 -3.84 13.77 0.98
C ASP A 131 -4.22 13.25 2.38
N ASN A 132 -4.84 12.07 2.49
CA ASN A 132 -5.21 11.52 3.80
C ASN A 132 -4.02 10.84 4.47
N GLU A 133 -3.94 10.94 5.80
CA GLU A 133 -2.78 10.49 6.56
C GLU A 133 -3.16 9.63 7.78
N VAL A 134 -2.41 8.57 8.01
CA VAL A 134 -2.44 7.78 9.24
C VAL A 134 -1.06 7.81 9.90
N ASN A 135 -1.00 8.28 11.14
CA ASN A 135 0.20 8.40 11.94
C ASN A 135 0.14 7.48 13.16
N ILE A 136 1.16 6.63 13.31
CA ILE A 136 1.23 5.63 14.37
C ILE A 136 2.54 5.81 15.14
N SER A 137 2.44 6.08 16.43
CA SER A 137 3.56 6.35 17.34
C SER A 137 3.34 5.71 18.72
N GLY A 138 4.36 5.63 19.57
CA GLY A 138 4.26 5.00 20.88
C GLY A 138 4.22 3.47 20.80
N THR A 139 3.34 2.81 21.57
CA THR A 139 3.25 1.34 21.66
C THR A 139 1.83 0.80 21.37
N PRO A 140 1.15 1.22 20.29
CA PRO A 140 -0.21 0.77 20.04
C PRO A 140 -0.25 -0.68 19.57
N ALA A 141 -1.36 -1.36 19.85
CA ALA A 141 -1.68 -2.67 19.29
C ALA A 141 -2.83 -2.51 18.28
N ILE A 142 -2.60 -2.86 17.02
CA ILE A 142 -3.57 -2.68 15.94
C ILE A 142 -3.76 -4.00 15.20
N THR A 143 -4.99 -4.49 15.20
CA THR A 143 -5.42 -5.64 14.40
C THR A 143 -6.22 -5.16 13.20
N GLY A 144 -6.10 -5.85 12.08
CA GLY A 144 -6.77 -5.49 10.83
C GLY A 144 -5.90 -4.64 9.91
N ARG A 145 -6.51 -4.20 8.81
CA ARG A 145 -5.82 -3.44 7.76
C ARG A 145 -5.73 -1.96 8.10
N ILE A 146 -4.60 -1.37 7.74
CA ILE A 146 -4.34 0.07 7.84
C ILE A 146 -4.18 0.61 6.43
N THR A 147 -4.75 1.78 6.16
CA THR A 147 -4.57 2.47 4.89
C THR A 147 -4.58 3.98 5.02
N GLY A 148 -3.84 4.69 4.16
CA GLY A 148 -4.00 6.14 4.03
C GLY A 148 -5.39 6.46 3.47
N ALA A 149 -5.80 5.75 2.41
CA ALA A 149 -7.12 5.90 1.82
C ALA A 149 -7.79 4.60 1.34
N LEU A 150 -9.11 4.67 1.25
CA LEU A 150 -9.98 3.67 0.61
C LEU A 150 -10.71 4.33 -0.55
N VAL A 151 -10.62 3.73 -1.74
CA VAL A 151 -11.34 4.19 -2.94
C VAL A 151 -12.05 3.04 -3.65
N ASP A 152 -13.06 3.41 -4.44
CA ASP A 152 -13.78 2.51 -5.35
C ASP A 152 -13.26 2.71 -6.79
N LYS A 153 -13.87 3.61 -7.56
CA LYS A 153 -13.50 3.93 -8.95
C LYS A 153 -12.86 5.31 -9.11
N GLY A 154 -12.81 6.11 -8.05
CA GLY A 154 -12.15 7.41 -8.06
C GLY A 154 -10.65 7.33 -7.83
N GLY A 155 -9.96 8.44 -8.11
CA GLY A 155 -8.52 8.58 -7.91
C GLY A 155 -8.11 8.69 -6.44
N ALA A 156 -6.83 8.50 -6.18
CA ALA A 156 -6.26 8.71 -4.85
C ALA A 156 -4.83 9.22 -5.00
N LYS A 157 -4.58 10.41 -4.46
CA LYS A 157 -3.28 11.08 -4.55
C LYS A 157 -2.68 11.34 -3.17
N ALA A 158 -1.37 11.10 -3.03
CA ALA A 158 -0.56 11.57 -1.91
C ALA A 158 -1.02 11.12 -0.51
N ASN A 159 -1.72 9.99 -0.41
CA ASN A 159 -2.12 9.40 0.87
C ASN A 159 -0.94 8.72 1.56
N LYS A 160 -0.89 8.81 2.89
CA LYS A 160 0.29 8.42 3.68
C LYS A 160 -0.08 7.54 4.87
N VAL A 161 0.75 6.54 5.14
CA VAL A 161 0.80 5.87 6.44
C VAL A 161 2.21 5.99 6.99
N LYS A 162 2.37 6.54 8.19
CA LYS A 162 3.66 6.74 8.86
C LYS A 162 3.69 6.00 10.18
N VAL A 163 4.68 5.12 10.33
CA VAL A 163 4.86 4.28 11.52
C VAL A 163 6.20 4.61 12.16
N THR A 164 6.15 5.19 13.35
CA THR A 164 7.31 5.54 14.19
C THR A 164 7.25 4.89 15.57
N GLY A 165 6.19 4.11 15.86
CA GLY A 165 5.99 3.41 17.13
C GLY A 165 6.46 1.96 17.12
N GLU A 166 6.56 1.39 18.31
CA GLU A 166 6.66 -0.05 18.58
C GLU A 166 5.27 -0.68 18.42
N VAL A 167 4.97 -1.15 17.22
CA VAL A 167 3.65 -1.70 16.87
C VAL A 167 3.80 -3.04 16.16
N THR A 168 2.91 -3.96 16.51
CA THR A 168 2.70 -5.19 15.73
C THR A 168 1.42 -5.06 14.92
N PHE A 169 1.52 -5.19 13.60
CA PHE A 169 0.41 -5.18 12.67
C PHE A 169 -0.03 -6.60 12.35
N ASN A 170 -1.32 -6.88 12.50
CA ASN A 170 -1.92 -8.13 12.06
C ASN A 170 -2.88 -7.84 10.88
N GLY A 171 -2.31 -7.72 9.69
CA GLY A 171 -2.99 -7.30 8.46
C GLY A 171 -2.08 -6.49 7.53
N ASP A 172 -2.64 -6.05 6.39
CA ASP A 172 -1.92 -5.22 5.42
C ASP A 172 -1.76 -3.77 5.91
N VAL A 173 -0.67 -3.13 5.51
CA VAL A 173 -0.46 -1.68 5.65
C VAL A 173 -0.32 -1.06 4.27
N ASN A 174 -1.19 -0.12 3.92
CA ASN A 174 -1.31 0.37 2.55
C ASN A 174 -1.27 1.89 2.47
N GLY A 175 -0.75 2.46 1.39
CA GLY A 175 -1.04 3.86 1.06
C GLY A 175 -2.50 3.99 0.64
N VAL A 176 -2.93 3.12 -0.29
CA VAL A 176 -4.32 3.04 -0.78
C VAL A 176 -4.76 1.59 -0.96
N ILE A 177 -6.02 1.32 -0.63
CA ILE A 177 -6.72 0.09 -1.01
C ILE A 177 -7.82 0.43 -2.01
N VAL A 178 -7.81 -0.28 -3.14
CA VAL A 178 -8.85 -0.19 -4.17
C VAL A 178 -9.86 -1.29 -3.95
N SER A 179 -11.12 -0.92 -3.83
CA SER A 179 -12.19 -1.88 -3.55
C SER A 179 -12.82 -2.50 -4.80
N SER A 180 -12.68 -1.85 -5.97
CA SER A 180 -13.26 -2.31 -7.23
C SER A 180 -12.20 -2.74 -8.23
N THR A 181 -12.38 -3.95 -8.74
CA THR A 181 -11.51 -4.53 -9.77
C THR A 181 -11.70 -3.86 -11.13
N ASP A 182 -12.82 -3.16 -11.34
CA ASP A 182 -13.09 -2.41 -12.57
C ASP A 182 -12.63 -0.95 -12.52
N SER A 183 -11.99 -0.52 -11.42
CA SER A 183 -11.49 0.84 -11.30
C SER A 183 -10.40 1.11 -12.34
N THR A 184 -10.64 2.07 -13.23
CA THR A 184 -9.67 2.57 -14.21
C THR A 184 -8.96 3.84 -13.74
N ALA A 185 -9.08 4.17 -12.45
CA ALA A 185 -8.51 5.39 -11.88
C ALA A 185 -6.98 5.40 -11.95
N THR A 186 -6.41 6.60 -11.82
CA THR A 186 -5.00 6.78 -11.52
C THR A 186 -4.84 7.01 -10.02
N LEU A 187 -3.95 6.25 -9.39
CA LEU A 187 -3.56 6.42 -7.99
C LEU A 187 -2.08 6.77 -7.95
N SER A 188 -1.76 7.91 -7.36
CA SER A 188 -0.40 8.44 -7.45
C SER A 188 0.17 8.96 -6.14
N GLU A 189 1.49 8.84 -6.01
CA GLU A 189 2.26 9.43 -4.90
C GLU A 189 1.84 8.93 -3.49
N ASN A 190 1.16 7.78 -3.41
CA ASN A 190 0.73 7.21 -2.14
C ASN A 190 1.88 6.42 -1.49
N THR A 191 2.10 6.61 -0.19
CA THR A 191 3.29 6.07 0.48
C THR A 191 3.01 5.43 1.84
N VAL A 192 3.78 4.39 2.14
CA VAL A 192 3.89 3.83 3.50
C VAL A 192 5.32 3.99 3.98
N THR A 193 5.51 4.59 5.15
CA THR A 193 6.83 4.71 5.81
C THR A 193 6.84 3.95 7.13
N ILE A 194 7.82 3.06 7.29
CA ILE A 194 8.06 2.34 8.55
C ILE A 194 9.46 2.68 9.05
N ASN A 195 9.51 3.31 10.22
CA ASN A 195 10.73 3.78 10.84
C ASN A 195 10.70 3.56 12.36
N HIS A 196 10.63 2.30 12.77
CA HIS A 196 10.88 1.93 14.15
C HIS A 196 11.44 0.51 14.21
N ALA A 197 12.53 0.30 14.96
CA ALA A 197 13.25 -0.98 14.99
C ALA A 197 12.36 -2.18 15.39
N LYS A 198 11.35 -1.92 16.21
CA LYS A 198 10.38 -2.93 16.68
C LYS A 198 9.01 -2.86 16.01
N ALA A 199 8.83 -2.00 14.99
CA ALA A 199 7.64 -2.11 14.17
C ALA A 199 7.69 -3.43 13.40
N LYS A 200 6.59 -4.20 13.45
CA LYS A 200 6.55 -5.55 12.91
C LYS A 200 5.22 -5.82 12.21
N THR A 201 5.24 -6.25 10.95
CA THR A 201 4.05 -6.88 10.34
C THR A 201 4.05 -8.37 10.63
N GLN A 202 2.86 -8.98 10.71
CA GLN A 202 2.67 -10.41 10.92
C GLN A 202 1.47 -10.91 10.09
N GLY A 203 1.38 -12.24 9.94
CA GLY A 203 0.33 -12.91 9.17
C GLY A 203 0.61 -12.92 7.67
N SER A 204 -0.43 -13.14 6.87
CA SER A 204 -0.31 -13.24 5.40
C SER A 204 -0.25 -11.89 4.68
N GLY A 205 -0.34 -10.77 5.42
CA GLY A 205 -0.44 -9.44 4.84
C GLY A 205 0.89 -8.92 4.26
N GLY A 206 0.86 -7.77 3.61
CA GLY A 206 2.05 -7.06 3.11
C GLY A 206 2.02 -5.56 3.37
N VAL A 207 3.06 -4.87 2.89
CA VAL A 207 3.12 -3.41 2.91
C VAL A 207 3.14 -2.87 1.50
N PHE A 208 2.15 -2.06 1.14
CA PHE A 208 1.95 -1.66 -0.25
C PHE A 208 1.73 -0.16 -0.40
N GLY A 209 2.31 0.48 -1.42
CA GLY A 209 1.92 1.84 -1.80
C GLY A 209 0.47 1.85 -2.28
N VAL A 210 0.13 0.94 -3.19
CA VAL A 210 -1.23 0.68 -3.69
C VAL A 210 -1.53 -0.82 -3.67
N ASN A 211 -2.72 -1.17 -3.19
CA ASN A 211 -3.26 -2.52 -3.23
C ASN A 211 -4.54 -2.57 -4.08
N GLY A 212 -4.43 -3.19 -5.26
CA GLY A 212 -5.48 -3.24 -6.29
C GLY A 212 -6.45 -4.42 -6.20
N ASN A 213 -6.30 -5.36 -5.25
CA ASN A 213 -7.20 -6.53 -5.14
C ASN A 213 -8.07 -6.49 -3.88
N ASN A 214 -8.36 -5.29 -3.36
CA ASN A 214 -9.13 -5.07 -2.13
C ASN A 214 -8.53 -5.80 -0.90
N GLY A 215 -7.21 -6.02 -0.87
CA GLY A 215 -6.52 -6.76 0.20
C GLY A 215 -6.99 -8.21 0.38
N ASN A 216 -7.58 -8.80 -0.66
CA ASN A 216 -7.90 -10.22 -0.69
C ASN A 216 -7.05 -10.92 -1.77
N PRO A 217 -6.09 -11.77 -1.41
CA PRO A 217 -5.22 -12.48 -2.35
C PRO A 217 -5.95 -13.31 -3.41
N SER A 218 -7.20 -13.73 -3.18
CA SER A 218 -7.99 -14.48 -4.16
C SER A 218 -8.64 -13.61 -5.24
N ASN A 219 -8.71 -12.30 -5.02
CA ASN A 219 -9.33 -11.38 -5.96
C ASN A 219 -8.41 -11.13 -7.16
N PRO A 220 -8.98 -10.91 -8.36
CA PRO A 220 -8.21 -10.45 -9.50
C PRO A 220 -7.67 -9.02 -9.24
N ALA A 221 -6.66 -8.64 -10.03
CA ALA A 221 -6.12 -7.30 -10.01
C ALA A 221 -7.15 -6.26 -10.49
N SER A 222 -7.04 -5.02 -10.00
CA SER A 222 -7.84 -3.91 -10.52
C SER A 222 -7.29 -3.36 -11.84
N LYS A 223 -8.17 -2.78 -12.65
CA LYS A 223 -7.84 -2.09 -13.92
C LYS A 223 -7.11 -0.73 -13.73
N THR A 224 -6.62 -0.48 -12.53
CA THR A 224 -6.10 0.81 -12.08
C THR A 224 -4.72 1.08 -12.66
N THR A 225 -4.38 2.36 -12.80
CA THR A 225 -3.02 2.82 -13.06
C THR A 225 -2.38 3.32 -11.76
N ALA A 226 -1.31 2.67 -11.31
CA ALA A 226 -0.51 3.09 -10.16
C ALA A 226 0.71 3.88 -10.63
N GLU A 227 0.87 5.12 -10.17
CA GLU A 227 2.00 5.99 -10.55
C GLU A 227 2.78 6.52 -9.34
N ASN A 228 4.08 6.25 -9.27
CA ASN A 228 4.97 6.81 -8.24
C ASN A 228 4.54 6.52 -6.79
N ASN A 229 3.90 5.38 -6.55
CA ASN A 229 3.52 4.93 -5.20
C ASN A 229 4.68 4.15 -4.57
N GLY A 230 4.82 4.25 -3.25
CA GLY A 230 6.05 3.90 -2.57
C GLY A 230 5.89 3.17 -1.25
N VAL A 231 6.83 2.27 -0.96
CA VAL A 231 7.11 1.81 0.40
C VAL A 231 8.50 2.29 0.81
N ILE A 232 8.61 2.86 2.01
CA ILE A 232 9.87 3.35 2.57
C ILE A 232 10.11 2.61 3.89
N LEU A 233 11.05 1.67 3.88
CA LEU A 233 11.46 0.89 5.04
C LEU A 233 12.82 1.40 5.54
N GLN A 234 12.78 2.13 6.66
CA GLN A 234 13.98 2.64 7.32
C GLN A 234 14.42 1.73 8.46
N ASN A 235 13.46 1.17 9.18
CA ASN A 235 13.65 0.25 10.30
C ASN A 235 12.43 -0.66 10.45
N GLY A 236 12.56 -1.76 11.21
CA GLY A 236 11.46 -2.67 11.51
C GLY A 236 11.58 -4.02 10.80
N THR A 237 10.55 -4.85 10.93
CA THR A 237 10.53 -6.20 10.34
C THR A 237 9.22 -6.47 9.62
N ILE A 238 9.30 -6.79 8.34
CA ILE A 238 8.17 -7.20 7.52
C ILE A 238 8.17 -8.73 7.47
N GLU A 239 7.43 -9.38 8.38
CA GLU A 239 7.25 -10.85 8.35
C GLU A 239 6.11 -11.28 7.43
N GLY A 240 5.27 -10.31 7.05
CA GLY A 240 4.10 -10.55 6.22
C GLY A 240 4.46 -11.26 4.93
N ASP A 241 3.72 -12.31 4.58
CA ASP A 241 4.04 -13.13 3.41
C ASP A 241 3.91 -12.34 2.09
N GLY A 242 3.14 -11.25 2.08
CA GLY A 242 3.00 -10.33 0.95
C GLY A 242 4.24 -9.48 0.65
N GLY A 243 5.21 -9.42 1.57
CA GLY A 243 6.43 -8.63 1.40
C GLY A 243 6.16 -7.13 1.31
N ILE A 244 6.93 -6.43 0.47
CA ILE A 244 6.70 -5.00 0.17
C ILE A 244 6.58 -4.76 -1.34
N ALA A 245 5.69 -3.84 -1.74
CA ALA A 245 5.60 -3.39 -3.13
C ALA A 245 5.13 -1.94 -3.27
N GLY A 246 5.69 -1.18 -4.19
CA GLY A 246 5.15 0.14 -4.56
C GLY A 246 3.73 0.03 -5.12
N SER A 247 3.52 -0.92 -6.04
CA SER A 247 2.19 -1.31 -6.54
C SER A 247 1.97 -2.82 -6.42
N TYR A 248 0.77 -3.23 -6.01
CA TYR A 248 0.37 -4.62 -5.86
C TYR A 248 -0.97 -4.89 -6.55
N MET A 249 -0.99 -5.85 -7.48
CA MET A 249 -2.19 -6.36 -8.15
C MET A 249 -3.02 -5.27 -8.86
N VAL A 250 -2.35 -4.49 -9.71
CA VAL A 250 -2.96 -3.53 -10.65
C VAL A 250 -2.69 -3.94 -12.10
N THR A 251 -3.34 -3.34 -13.10
CA THR A 251 -3.06 -3.61 -14.53
C THR A 251 -2.03 -2.66 -15.15
N LYS A 252 -1.79 -1.48 -14.58
CA LYS A 252 -0.77 -0.56 -15.10
C LYS A 252 0.05 0.01 -13.94
N SER A 253 1.36 0.00 -14.09
CA SER A 253 2.30 0.43 -13.07
C SER A 253 3.38 1.31 -13.69
N LYS A 254 3.63 2.48 -13.09
CA LYS A 254 4.63 3.43 -13.58
C LYS A 254 5.40 4.08 -12.43
N GLY A 255 6.72 3.90 -12.38
CA GLY A 255 7.60 4.58 -11.43
C GLY A 255 7.34 4.26 -9.95
N ASN A 256 6.60 3.20 -9.64
CA ASN A 256 6.35 2.76 -8.27
C ASN A 256 7.61 2.15 -7.66
N TYR A 257 7.76 2.26 -6.35
CA TYR A 257 9.05 1.99 -5.72
C TYR A 257 8.97 1.34 -4.35
N SER A 258 10.04 0.64 -4.00
CA SER A 258 10.36 0.29 -2.62
C SER A 258 11.76 0.80 -2.28
N ASN A 259 11.88 1.58 -1.22
CA ASN A 259 13.14 2.12 -0.71
C ASN A 259 13.46 1.47 0.64
N ILE A 260 14.58 0.75 0.71
CA ILE A 260 15.01 0.03 1.91
C ILE A 260 16.37 0.58 2.35
N SER A 261 16.39 1.29 3.47
CA SER A 261 17.65 1.78 4.08
C SER A 261 18.03 1.00 5.35
N GLY A 262 17.14 0.15 5.85
CA GLY A 262 17.32 -0.65 7.06
C GLY A 262 16.15 -1.59 7.31
N GLY A 263 16.19 -2.30 8.43
CA GLY A 263 15.18 -3.31 8.77
C GLY A 263 15.34 -4.63 8.01
N ARG A 264 14.29 -5.46 8.06
CA ARG A 264 14.27 -6.80 7.47
C ARG A 264 12.95 -7.06 6.73
N VAL A 265 13.03 -7.61 5.52
CA VAL A 265 11.90 -8.14 4.76
C VAL A 265 12.06 -9.66 4.63
N LYS A 266 11.12 -10.43 5.20
CA LYS A 266 11.18 -11.89 5.23
C LYS A 266 10.99 -12.53 3.85
N THR A 267 10.13 -11.96 3.02
CA THR A 267 9.83 -12.49 1.69
C THR A 267 10.50 -11.64 0.64
N TYR A 268 9.74 -10.84 -0.08
CA TYR A 268 10.20 -10.20 -1.31
C TYR A 268 10.01 -8.69 -1.27
N ALA A 269 10.83 -7.98 -2.03
CA ALA A 269 10.66 -6.56 -2.29
C ALA A 269 10.44 -6.30 -3.78
N TYR A 270 9.43 -5.51 -4.09
CA TYR A 270 9.03 -5.17 -5.46
C TYR A 270 8.93 -3.65 -5.66
N GLY A 271 9.29 -3.15 -6.84
CA GLY A 271 8.76 -1.86 -7.30
C GLY A 271 7.29 -1.99 -7.68
N GLY A 272 7.00 -2.96 -8.54
CA GLY A 272 5.64 -3.38 -8.90
C GLY A 272 5.46 -4.91 -8.95
N TYR A 273 4.29 -5.38 -8.53
CA TYR A 273 3.89 -6.78 -8.55
C TYR A 273 2.49 -6.96 -9.15
N SER A 274 2.33 -7.83 -10.16
CA SER A 274 1.00 -8.18 -10.66
C SER A 274 0.91 -9.55 -11.33
N ARG A 275 -0.28 -10.15 -11.27
CA ARG A 275 -0.65 -11.36 -12.02
C ARG A 275 -1.69 -11.09 -13.11
N ALA A 276 -2.03 -9.82 -13.33
CA ALA A 276 -3.13 -9.40 -14.19
C ALA A 276 -2.85 -9.67 -15.66
N ASP A 277 -3.86 -10.16 -16.40
CA ASP A 277 -3.84 -10.16 -17.86
C ASP A 277 -3.67 -8.75 -18.42
N GLY A 278 -2.80 -8.61 -19.42
CA GLY A 278 -2.53 -7.31 -20.05
C GLY A 278 -1.82 -6.30 -19.14
N TYR A 279 -1.19 -6.74 -18.05
CA TYR A 279 -0.38 -5.85 -17.21
C TYR A 279 0.75 -5.20 -18.00
N SER A 280 1.04 -3.94 -17.69
CA SER A 280 2.23 -3.25 -18.20
C SER A 280 2.89 -2.46 -17.09
N SER A 281 4.21 -2.63 -16.94
CA SER A 281 5.02 -1.86 -15.99
C SER A 281 6.10 -1.06 -16.70
N GLU A 282 6.27 0.19 -16.29
CA GLU A 282 7.34 1.08 -16.76
C GLU A 282 8.06 1.73 -15.56
N ASN A 283 9.39 1.66 -15.49
CA ASN A 283 10.20 2.38 -14.48
C ASN A 283 9.96 2.03 -13.00
N ASP A 284 9.20 0.96 -12.68
CA ASP A 284 9.10 0.57 -11.27
C ASP A 284 10.42 -0.05 -10.78
N HIS A 285 10.75 0.19 -9.51
CA HIS A 285 12.08 -0.08 -9.02
C HIS A 285 12.20 -0.39 -7.53
N VAL A 286 13.34 -0.96 -7.14
CA VAL A 286 13.75 -1.09 -5.74
C VAL A 286 15.08 -0.39 -5.55
N THR A 287 15.18 0.46 -4.53
CA THR A 287 16.45 1.02 -4.06
C THR A 287 16.75 0.48 -2.68
N MET A 288 17.94 -0.12 -2.51
CA MET A 288 18.38 -0.64 -1.22
C MET A 288 19.79 -0.17 -0.86
N SER A 289 19.90 0.53 0.27
CA SER A 289 21.16 1.03 0.82
C SER A 289 21.56 0.37 2.14
N GLY A 290 20.69 -0.47 2.70
CA GLY A 290 20.92 -1.20 3.93
C GLY A 290 19.79 -2.19 4.22
N GLY A 291 19.85 -2.85 5.37
CA GLY A 291 18.86 -3.86 5.78
C GLY A 291 19.07 -5.23 5.13
N THR A 292 18.08 -6.10 5.31
CA THR A 292 18.11 -7.48 4.79
C THR A 292 16.80 -7.84 4.11
N VAL A 293 16.87 -8.46 2.93
CA VAL A 293 15.73 -9.14 2.27
C VAL A 293 16.06 -10.63 2.19
N ASP A 294 15.29 -11.49 2.85
CA ASP A 294 15.61 -12.93 2.86
C ASP A 294 15.18 -13.66 1.58
N GLY A 295 14.18 -13.15 0.87
CA GLY A 295 13.84 -13.61 -0.48
C GLY A 295 14.55 -12.79 -1.55
N GLY A 296 13.89 -12.63 -2.69
CA GLY A 296 14.38 -11.87 -3.83
C GLY A 296 13.95 -10.40 -3.85
N VAL A 297 14.68 -9.62 -4.64
CA VAL A 297 14.41 -8.20 -4.93
C VAL A 297 14.15 -8.03 -6.41
N TYR A 298 13.07 -7.33 -6.75
CA TYR A 298 12.63 -7.16 -8.13
C TYR A 298 12.26 -5.71 -8.38
N GLY A 299 12.84 -5.07 -9.40
CA GLY A 299 12.30 -3.79 -9.85
C GLY A 299 10.84 -3.96 -10.29
N ASN A 300 10.59 -5.05 -11.02
CA ASN A 300 9.27 -5.54 -11.36
C ASN A 300 9.17 -7.06 -11.36
N TYR A 301 8.04 -7.58 -10.90
CA TYR A 301 7.64 -8.96 -11.18
C TYR A 301 6.21 -8.99 -11.72
N ASN A 302 6.00 -9.66 -12.86
CA ASN A 302 4.65 -9.99 -13.29
C ASN A 302 4.54 -11.37 -13.92
N THR A 303 3.34 -11.96 -13.82
CA THR A 303 3.06 -13.22 -14.52
C THR A 303 2.74 -12.96 -15.99
N LYS A 304 2.02 -11.88 -16.28
CA LYS A 304 1.54 -11.59 -17.62
C LYS A 304 1.90 -10.16 -17.99
N GLY A 305 2.25 -9.96 -19.26
CA GLY A 305 2.46 -8.63 -19.81
C GLY A 305 3.87 -8.06 -19.66
N ASN A 306 4.11 -6.95 -20.36
CA ASN A 306 5.47 -6.50 -20.66
C ASN A 306 6.05 -5.63 -19.55
N ILE A 307 7.37 -5.73 -19.37
CA ILE A 307 8.16 -4.85 -18.49
C ILE A 307 9.06 -3.98 -19.33
N LYS A 308 9.01 -2.68 -19.09
CA LYS A 308 9.93 -1.71 -19.66
C LYS A 308 10.69 -0.99 -18.55
N ASN A 309 12.01 -1.02 -18.62
CA ASN A 309 12.89 -0.29 -17.72
C ASN A 309 12.59 -0.55 -16.23
N GLY A 310 12.34 -1.81 -15.84
CA GLY A 310 12.30 -2.17 -14.43
C GLY A 310 13.72 -2.21 -13.87
N TYR A 311 13.95 -1.69 -12.66
CA TYR A 311 15.32 -1.65 -12.16
C TYR A 311 15.50 -1.87 -10.65
N VAL A 312 16.69 -2.29 -10.28
CA VAL A 312 17.12 -2.40 -8.88
C VAL A 312 18.44 -1.68 -8.70
N THR A 313 18.54 -0.86 -7.66
CA THR A 313 19.79 -0.22 -7.25
C THR A 313 20.17 -0.67 -5.85
N LEU A 314 21.36 -1.28 -5.72
CA LEU A 314 21.91 -1.76 -4.47
C LEU A 314 23.19 -0.98 -4.15
N SER A 315 23.24 -0.31 -2.99
CA SER A 315 24.44 0.38 -2.49
C SER A 315 24.91 -0.12 -1.10
N GLY A 316 24.12 -1.00 -0.47
CA GLY A 316 24.45 -1.69 0.76
C GLY A 316 23.37 -2.70 1.16
N GLY A 317 23.64 -3.46 2.22
CA GLY A 317 22.72 -4.47 2.76
C GLY A 317 22.89 -5.86 2.16
N GLU A 318 21.96 -6.76 2.51
CA GLU A 318 22.00 -8.17 2.14
C GLU A 318 20.68 -8.64 1.50
N VAL A 319 20.75 -9.22 0.31
CA VAL A 319 19.66 -9.95 -0.34
C VAL A 319 20.04 -11.42 -0.33
N LYS A 320 19.29 -12.28 0.35
CA LYS A 320 19.63 -13.72 0.40
C LYS A 320 19.15 -14.50 -0.82
N GLY A 321 18.12 -13.99 -1.49
CA GLY A 321 17.61 -14.55 -2.74
C GLY A 321 18.25 -13.94 -3.98
N GLU A 322 17.49 -13.97 -5.07
CA GLU A 322 17.84 -13.45 -6.38
C GLU A 322 17.51 -11.96 -6.51
N VAL A 323 18.21 -11.27 -7.42
CA VAL A 323 17.92 -9.88 -7.77
C VAL A 323 17.61 -9.77 -9.26
N TYR A 324 16.49 -9.12 -9.60
CA TYR A 324 16.06 -8.88 -10.98
C TYR A 324 15.70 -7.42 -11.21
N GLY A 325 16.23 -6.79 -12.27
CA GLY A 325 15.71 -5.48 -12.70
C GLY A 325 14.23 -5.58 -13.11
N GLY A 326 13.90 -6.60 -13.89
CA GLY A 326 12.53 -6.97 -14.20
C GLY A 326 12.40 -8.43 -14.57
N TRP A 327 11.34 -9.09 -14.08
CA TRP A 327 11.00 -10.47 -14.46
C TRP A 327 9.53 -10.59 -14.86
N SER A 328 9.30 -10.97 -16.12
CA SER A 328 7.99 -11.38 -16.60
C SER A 328 7.96 -12.87 -16.89
N VAL A 329 6.88 -13.57 -16.55
CA VAL A 329 6.73 -14.98 -16.94
C VAL A 329 6.35 -15.08 -18.42
N GLU A 330 5.33 -14.31 -18.86
CA GLU A 330 4.75 -14.47 -20.21
C GLU A 330 4.98 -13.27 -21.16
N GLY A 331 5.51 -12.16 -20.66
CA GLY A 331 5.72 -10.93 -21.43
C GLY A 331 7.16 -10.67 -21.82
N GLU A 332 7.34 -9.72 -22.73
CA GLU A 332 8.67 -9.21 -23.10
C GLU A 332 9.24 -8.34 -21.97
N VAL A 333 10.56 -8.36 -21.82
CA VAL A 333 11.28 -7.46 -20.92
C VAL A 333 12.28 -6.64 -21.72
N GLU A 334 12.22 -5.32 -21.56
CA GLU A 334 13.09 -4.38 -22.26
C GLU A 334 13.75 -3.41 -21.29
N ALA A 335 15.04 -3.12 -21.52
CA ALA A 335 15.83 -2.10 -20.81
C ALA A 335 15.86 -2.25 -19.28
N SER A 336 15.55 -3.44 -18.75
CA SER A 336 15.56 -3.66 -17.31
C SER A 336 16.98 -3.84 -16.79
N HIS A 337 17.28 -3.39 -15.58
CA HIS A 337 18.66 -3.38 -15.12
C HIS A 337 18.86 -3.50 -13.62
N VAL A 338 20.06 -3.90 -13.24
CA VAL A 338 20.52 -3.89 -11.85
C VAL A 338 21.83 -3.12 -11.76
N ASP A 339 21.86 -2.14 -10.87
CA ASP A 339 23.06 -1.37 -10.52
C ASP A 339 23.51 -1.75 -9.11
N ILE A 340 24.76 -2.18 -8.97
CA ILE A 340 25.37 -2.57 -7.69
C ILE A 340 26.59 -1.71 -7.41
N SER A 341 26.67 -1.18 -6.20
CA SER A 341 27.80 -0.41 -5.70
C SER A 341 28.04 -0.70 -4.23
N GLY A 342 29.24 -0.38 -3.73
CA GLY A 342 29.57 -0.54 -2.32
C GLY A 342 29.58 -2.00 -1.83
N ASN A 343 29.32 -2.19 -0.54
CA ASN A 343 29.41 -3.49 0.14
C ASN A 343 28.05 -4.20 0.19
N VAL A 344 27.54 -4.60 -0.97
CA VAL A 344 26.30 -5.37 -1.11
C VAL A 344 26.59 -6.87 -1.04
N LYS A 345 25.68 -7.65 -0.46
CA LYS A 345 25.72 -9.12 -0.54
C LYS A 345 24.45 -9.65 -1.21
N VAL A 346 24.62 -10.42 -2.28
CA VAL A 346 23.53 -11.16 -2.95
C VAL A 346 23.83 -12.65 -2.84
N GLY A 347 22.96 -13.39 -2.16
CA GLY A 347 23.15 -14.81 -1.87
C GLY A 347 23.02 -15.73 -3.09
N LYS A 348 22.37 -15.27 -4.16
CA LYS A 348 22.14 -16.02 -5.40
C LYS A 348 22.51 -15.19 -6.64
N SER A 349 21.72 -15.28 -7.70
CA SER A 349 21.96 -14.63 -8.99
C SER A 349 21.47 -13.19 -9.07
N VAL A 350 22.12 -12.41 -9.94
CA VAL A 350 21.70 -11.06 -10.34
C VAL A 350 21.40 -11.02 -11.83
N VAL A 351 20.23 -10.54 -12.22
CA VAL A 351 19.79 -10.52 -13.62
C VAL A 351 19.18 -9.16 -13.99
N GLY A 352 19.65 -8.54 -15.07
CA GLY A 352 19.11 -7.25 -15.53
C GLY A 352 17.63 -7.36 -15.95
N GLY A 353 17.32 -8.31 -16.83
CA GLY A 353 15.96 -8.62 -17.24
C GLY A 353 15.75 -10.11 -17.52
N ARG A 354 14.58 -10.64 -17.14
CA ARG A 354 14.21 -12.05 -17.34
C ARG A 354 12.82 -12.21 -17.97
N SER A 355 12.71 -13.10 -18.96
CA SER A 355 11.44 -13.60 -19.47
C SER A 355 11.44 -15.13 -19.58
N ASP A 356 10.43 -15.79 -19.00
CA ASP A 356 10.33 -17.26 -19.04
C ASP A 356 9.70 -17.80 -20.34
N LYS A 357 9.11 -16.94 -21.19
CA LYS A 357 8.47 -17.35 -22.45
C LYS A 357 8.77 -16.45 -23.65
N LYS A 358 9.36 -15.27 -23.44
CA LYS A 358 9.54 -14.25 -24.49
C LYS A 358 10.98 -13.76 -24.54
N THR A 359 11.21 -12.76 -25.40
CA THR A 359 12.51 -12.16 -25.59
C THR A 359 12.83 -11.15 -24.50
N VAL A 360 14.12 -11.04 -24.15
CA VAL A 360 14.64 -9.92 -23.34
C VAL A 360 15.57 -9.05 -24.17
N LYS A 361 15.34 -7.73 -24.14
CA LYS A 361 16.05 -6.74 -24.97
C LYS A 361 16.77 -5.70 -24.10
N ASN A 362 18.02 -5.39 -24.45
CA ASN A 362 18.81 -4.27 -23.93
C ASN A 362 18.87 -4.19 -22.39
N SER A 363 18.73 -5.32 -21.71
CA SER A 363 18.75 -5.38 -20.24
C SER A 363 20.19 -5.59 -19.76
N TYR A 364 20.54 -5.04 -18.61
CA TYR A 364 21.94 -5.04 -18.18
C TYR A 364 22.15 -5.15 -16.67
N VAL A 365 23.36 -5.54 -16.30
CA VAL A 365 23.85 -5.43 -14.92
C VAL A 365 25.11 -4.57 -14.93
N ALA A 366 25.18 -3.58 -14.04
CA ALA A 366 26.39 -2.81 -13.78
C ALA A 366 26.79 -2.99 -12.31
N SER A 367 28.05 -3.29 -12.05
CA SER A 367 28.59 -3.48 -10.71
C SER A 367 29.94 -2.79 -10.54
N THR A 368 30.08 -1.98 -9.49
CA THR A 368 31.35 -1.40 -9.03
C THR A 368 31.79 -1.98 -7.68
N GLY A 369 31.12 -3.05 -7.24
CA GLY A 369 31.32 -3.70 -5.95
C GLY A 369 30.27 -4.77 -5.64
N GLY A 370 30.35 -5.32 -4.43
CA GLY A 370 29.44 -6.35 -3.91
C GLY A 370 29.90 -7.79 -4.14
N GLU A 371 29.32 -8.70 -3.37
CA GLU A 371 29.50 -10.15 -3.44
C GLU A 371 28.23 -10.79 -4.01
N ILE A 372 28.36 -11.62 -5.05
CA ILE A 372 27.25 -12.30 -5.71
C ILE A 372 27.51 -13.81 -5.65
N GLY A 373 26.55 -14.57 -5.12
CA GLY A 373 26.72 -15.98 -4.81
C GLY A 373 26.77 -16.92 -6.03
N ASP A 374 25.92 -16.67 -7.02
CA ASP A 374 25.78 -17.58 -8.16
C ASP A 374 26.33 -16.96 -9.46
N PHE A 375 25.47 -16.33 -10.26
CA PHE A 375 25.82 -15.81 -11.59
C PHE A 375 25.21 -14.44 -11.86
N VAL A 376 25.75 -13.76 -12.87
CA VAL A 376 25.29 -12.45 -13.33
C VAL A 376 24.92 -12.50 -14.81
N ILE A 377 23.71 -12.05 -15.16
CA ILE A 377 23.21 -12.05 -16.55
C ILE A 377 22.57 -10.69 -16.88
N GLY A 378 22.91 -10.09 -18.02
CA GLY A 378 22.24 -8.86 -18.49
C GLY A 378 20.81 -9.11 -18.95
N SER A 379 20.64 -9.99 -19.94
CA SER A 379 19.34 -10.36 -20.53
C SER A 379 19.16 -11.88 -20.51
N TRP A 380 18.03 -12.35 -19.99
CA TRP A 380 17.68 -13.77 -19.95
C TRP A 380 16.25 -14.01 -20.47
N GLY A 381 16.10 -14.28 -21.77
CA GLY A 381 14.82 -14.64 -22.38
C GLY A 381 14.80 -16.04 -22.97
N ASP A 382 13.72 -16.79 -22.73
CA ASP A 382 13.47 -18.13 -23.31
C ASP A 382 13.38 -18.10 -24.84
N ALA A 383 12.68 -17.12 -25.40
CA ALA A 383 12.58 -16.94 -26.85
C ALA A 383 13.79 -16.21 -27.47
N GLY A 384 14.75 -15.77 -26.65
CA GLY A 384 15.96 -15.09 -27.10
C GLY A 384 16.36 -13.89 -26.24
N SER A 385 17.63 -13.51 -26.35
CA SER A 385 18.22 -12.38 -25.63
C SER A 385 18.98 -11.47 -26.58
N ILE A 386 18.67 -10.16 -26.60
CA ILE A 386 19.20 -9.18 -27.56
C ILE A 386 19.85 -8.03 -26.78
N GLY A 387 21.08 -7.66 -27.11
CA GLY A 387 21.75 -6.47 -26.55
C GLY A 387 22.01 -6.53 -25.04
N GLY A 388 22.02 -7.72 -24.43
CA GLY A 388 22.28 -7.88 -23.00
C GLY A 388 23.72 -7.53 -22.64
N LYS A 389 23.94 -6.84 -21.51
CA LYS A 389 25.27 -6.40 -21.07
C LYS A 389 25.52 -6.68 -19.59
N VAL A 390 26.75 -7.06 -19.25
CA VAL A 390 27.26 -7.04 -17.87
C VAL A 390 28.52 -6.17 -17.84
N THR A 391 28.59 -5.21 -16.92
CA THR A 391 29.76 -4.37 -16.69
C THR A 391 30.20 -4.53 -15.24
N SER A 392 31.47 -4.85 -15.01
CA SER A 392 32.07 -4.91 -13.67
C SER A 392 33.42 -4.19 -13.69
N THR A 393 33.68 -3.31 -12.73
CA THR A 393 34.90 -2.49 -12.64
C THR A 393 35.42 -2.39 -11.23
#